data_AF-A0A6J6P5C5-F1
#
_entry.id   AF-A0A6J6P5C5-F1
#
_cell.length_a   1.000
_cell.length_b   1.000
_cell.length_c   1.000
_cell.angle_alpha   90.00
_cell.angle_beta   90.00
_cell.angle_gamma   90.00
#
_symmetry.space_group_name_H-M   'P 1'
#
loop_
_entity.id
_entity.type
_entity.pdbx_description
1 polymer ?
#
loop_
_entity_poly.entity_id
_entity_poly.type
_entity_poly.pdbx_seq_one_letter_code
_entity_poly.pdbx_strand_id
1 'polypeptide(L)'
;MKTRRSHIYVLVTVGVLVLAFAAQAFAHANTTTATKTVTVTAGDYYFKFTSKTAPVGSVTFIVKNVGKVKHTFKVNGKVTPLIKPKAQATLKVTFAKAGKFAYLSTVAGQAAKGMKGTFAITAPASSGGSVTAGKVVWTNTGCGACHTMKAAGSTGAIGPNLDLKKPTLSLIVDRVTNGKGSMPAYKSQLSSKQIQDVSAYVYASTH
;
A
#
# COMPACT_ATOMS: atom_id res chain seq x y z
N MET A 1 54.11 -12.65 -72.95
CA MET A 1 53.94 -14.03 -72.44
C MET A 1 53.66 -13.96 -70.95
N LYS A 2 52.52 -14.53 -70.52
CA LYS A 2 52.04 -14.79 -69.15
C LYS A 2 51.69 -13.62 -68.21
N THR A 3 50.37 -13.48 -68.04
CA THR A 3 49.59 -12.78 -67.02
C THR A 3 49.94 -13.19 -65.58
N ARG A 4 49.93 -12.22 -64.65
CA ARG A 4 49.67 -12.45 -63.22
C ARG A 4 48.72 -11.38 -62.68
N ARG A 5 47.62 -11.87 -62.11
CA ARG A 5 46.56 -11.13 -61.41
C ARG A 5 47.01 -10.86 -59.98
N SER A 6 46.69 -9.69 -59.43
CA SER A 6 46.53 -9.51 -57.98
C SER A 6 45.40 -8.51 -57.72
N HIS A 7 44.41 -8.98 -56.96
CA HIS A 7 43.17 -8.32 -56.62
C HIS A 7 43.37 -7.30 -55.49
N ILE A 8 42.87 -6.08 -55.70
CA ILE A 8 42.76 -5.05 -54.67
C ILE A 8 41.48 -5.33 -53.88
N TYR A 9 41.63 -5.67 -52.61
CA TYR A 9 40.52 -5.75 -51.64
C TYR A 9 40.16 -4.32 -51.19
N VAL A 10 38.96 -3.87 -51.56
CA VAL A 10 38.34 -2.66 -50.98
C VAL A 10 37.56 -3.09 -49.73
N LEU A 11 38.11 -2.79 -48.56
CA LEU A 11 37.43 -2.93 -47.27
C LEU A 11 36.43 -1.79 -47.09
N VAL A 12 35.14 -2.11 -47.22
CA VAL A 12 34.03 -1.21 -46.85
C VAL A 12 33.80 -1.36 -45.33
N THR A 13 34.21 -0.35 -44.56
CA THR A 13 33.87 -0.27 -43.13
C THR A 13 32.49 0.37 -42.97
N VAL A 14 31.50 -0.44 -42.62
CA VAL A 14 30.19 0.03 -42.11
C VAL A 14 30.37 0.42 -40.64
N GLY A 15 30.47 1.73 -40.38
CA GLY A 15 30.43 2.28 -39.03
C GLY A 15 28.99 2.25 -38.50
N VAL A 16 28.70 1.31 -37.60
CA VAL A 16 27.41 1.21 -36.90
C VAL A 16 27.29 2.35 -35.90
N LEU A 17 26.27 3.20 -36.10
CA LEU A 17 25.84 4.24 -35.18
C LEU A 17 25.20 3.57 -33.94
N VAL A 18 25.92 3.51 -32.83
CA VAL A 18 25.36 3.06 -31.54
C VAL A 18 24.55 4.21 -30.94
N LEU A 19 23.23 4.19 -31.16
CA LEU A 19 22.29 5.03 -30.41
C LEU A 19 22.23 4.50 -28.97
N ALA A 20 22.88 5.21 -28.05
CA ALA A 20 22.78 4.97 -26.61
C ALA A 20 21.35 5.30 -26.15
N PHE A 21 20.50 4.28 -26.02
CA PHE A 21 19.26 4.38 -25.25
C PHE A 21 19.64 4.54 -23.77
N ALA A 22 19.54 5.75 -23.25
CA ALA A 22 19.56 6.01 -21.81
C ALA A 22 18.34 5.30 -21.19
N ALA A 23 18.58 4.14 -20.58
CA ALA A 23 17.61 3.44 -19.76
C ALA A 23 17.25 4.33 -18.55
N GLN A 24 16.10 4.99 -18.64
CA GLN A 24 15.53 5.70 -17.50
C GLN A 24 15.14 4.66 -16.44
N ALA A 25 15.97 4.52 -15.42
CA ALA A 25 15.65 3.77 -14.24
C ALA A 25 14.45 4.44 -13.55
N PHE A 26 13.25 3.88 -13.73
CA PHE A 26 12.09 4.23 -12.92
C PHE A 26 12.37 3.77 -11.49
N ALA A 27 12.93 4.68 -10.69
CA ALA A 27 12.86 4.59 -9.25
C ALA A 27 11.37 4.53 -8.89
N HIS A 28 10.90 3.31 -8.62
CA HIS A 28 9.62 3.10 -7.98
C HIS A 28 9.74 3.77 -6.61
N ALA A 29 9.23 4.99 -6.49
CA ALA A 29 8.95 5.57 -5.21
C ALA A 29 8.00 4.60 -4.51
N ASN A 30 8.55 3.71 -3.69
CA ASN A 30 7.80 2.94 -2.72
C ASN A 30 7.05 3.98 -1.91
N THR A 31 5.77 4.17 -2.22
CA THR A 31 4.86 4.88 -1.35
C THR A 31 4.78 4.06 -0.07
N THR A 32 5.72 4.28 0.84
CA THR A 32 5.67 3.77 2.20
C THR A 32 4.42 4.36 2.82
N THR A 33 3.32 3.61 2.78
CA THR A 33 2.13 3.89 3.57
C THR A 33 2.60 4.17 4.99
N ALA A 34 2.25 5.34 5.52
CA ALA A 34 2.63 5.76 6.86
C ALA A 34 2.33 4.61 7.84
N THR A 35 3.39 4.06 8.42
CA THR A 35 3.28 2.87 9.26
C THR A 35 2.66 3.28 10.59
N LYS A 36 1.48 2.76 10.91
CA LYS A 36 0.80 3.05 12.17
C LYS A 36 1.55 2.36 13.31
N THR A 37 1.96 3.11 14.34
CA THR A 37 2.58 2.55 15.54
C THR A 37 1.53 2.29 16.63
N VAL A 38 1.50 1.07 17.18
CA VAL A 38 0.69 0.64 18.32
C VAL A 38 1.65 0.26 19.45
N THR A 39 1.53 0.86 20.62
CA THR A 39 2.27 0.38 21.79
C THR A 39 1.42 -0.66 22.51
N VAL A 40 2.03 -1.80 22.85
CA VAL A 40 1.43 -2.91 23.59
C VAL A 40 2.16 -3.04 24.92
N THR A 41 1.49 -2.71 26.01
CA THR A 41 1.99 -2.94 27.36
C THR A 41 1.60 -4.35 27.79
N ALA A 42 2.60 -5.21 27.97
CA ALA A 42 2.46 -6.55 28.53
C ALA A 42 2.69 -6.48 30.04
N GLY A 43 1.62 -6.63 30.82
CA GLY A 43 1.72 -6.86 32.26
C GLY A 43 1.48 -8.32 32.59
N ASP A 44 1.52 -8.67 33.88
CA ASP A 44 1.34 -10.06 34.30
C ASP A 44 -0.04 -10.58 33.88
N TYR A 45 -0.03 -11.41 32.83
CA TYR A 45 -1.17 -12.08 32.22
C TYR A 45 -2.17 -11.22 31.42
N TYR A 46 -1.79 -10.01 30.98
CA TYR A 46 -2.63 -9.20 30.10
C TYR A 46 -1.84 -8.41 29.05
N PHE A 47 -2.54 -7.94 28.01
CA PHE A 47 -2.04 -6.95 27.07
C PHE A 47 -2.93 -5.71 27.06
N LYS A 48 -2.31 -4.53 27.22
CA LYS A 48 -2.98 -3.22 27.06
C LYS A 48 -2.42 -2.52 25.83
N PHE A 49 -3.30 -2.05 24.95
CA PHE A 49 -2.92 -1.38 23.71
C PHE A 49 -3.19 0.12 23.81
N THR A 50 -2.36 0.94 23.18
CA THR A 50 -2.67 2.38 23.00
C THR A 50 -3.85 2.61 22.06
N SER A 51 -4.10 1.67 21.14
CA SER A 51 -5.34 1.56 20.37
C SER A 51 -5.61 0.08 20.09
N LYS A 52 -6.87 -0.35 20.15
CA LYS A 52 -7.28 -1.72 19.78
C LYS A 52 -7.55 -1.88 18.28
N THR A 53 -7.33 -0.81 17.50
CA THR A 53 -7.57 -0.79 16.04
C THR A 53 -6.40 -0.18 15.26
N ALA A 54 -6.27 -0.58 13.99
CA ALA A 54 -5.42 0.07 12.99
C ALA A 54 -6.02 -0.11 11.58
N PRO A 55 -5.76 0.80 10.63
CA PRO A 55 -6.16 0.58 9.24
C PRO A 55 -5.36 -0.57 8.61
N VAL A 56 -5.88 -1.14 7.51
CA VAL A 56 -5.13 -2.07 6.66
C VAL A 56 -3.77 -1.47 6.25
N GLY A 57 -2.79 -2.33 6.06
CA GLY A 57 -1.42 -1.95 5.74
C GLY A 57 -0.42 -2.40 6.82
N SER A 58 0.73 -1.73 6.86
CA SER A 58 1.81 -2.04 7.80
C SER A 58 1.58 -1.38 9.15
N VAL A 59 1.56 -2.21 10.20
CA VAL A 59 1.43 -1.79 11.60
C VAL A 59 2.70 -2.18 12.34
N THR A 60 3.27 -1.23 13.09
CA THR A 60 4.39 -1.48 13.99
C THR A 60 3.88 -1.61 15.42
N PHE A 61 4.07 -2.77 16.04
CA PHE A 61 3.80 -2.99 17.45
C PHE A 61 5.08 -2.78 18.27
N ILE A 62 5.06 -1.86 19.22
CA ILE A 62 6.12 -1.71 20.23
C ILE A 62 5.62 -2.38 21.50
N VAL A 63 6.13 -3.57 21.79
CA VAL A 63 5.68 -4.39 22.92
C VAL A 63 6.60 -4.16 24.11
N LYS A 64 6.10 -3.53 25.16
CA LYS A 64 6.82 -3.22 26.40
C LYS A 64 6.38 -4.16 27.50
N ASN A 65 7.30 -4.92 28.08
CA ASN A 65 7.02 -5.76 29.23
C ASN A 65 7.20 -4.95 30.52
N VAL A 66 6.08 -4.64 31.18
CA VAL A 66 6.05 -3.96 32.49
C VAL A 66 5.78 -4.93 33.64
N GLY A 67 5.47 -6.19 33.33
CA GLY A 67 5.26 -7.26 34.29
C GLY A 67 6.57 -7.82 34.85
N LYS A 68 6.41 -8.81 35.74
CA LYS A 68 7.53 -9.50 36.41
C LYS A 68 7.96 -10.76 35.67
N VAL A 69 7.09 -11.34 34.83
CA VAL A 69 7.41 -12.55 34.06
C VAL A 69 7.75 -12.22 32.60
N LYS A 70 8.40 -13.16 31.90
CA LYS A 70 8.74 -12.99 30.48
C LYS A 70 7.50 -13.18 29.60
N HIS A 71 7.39 -12.43 28.51
CA HIS A 71 6.25 -12.49 27.59
C HIS A 71 6.67 -12.56 26.13
N THR A 72 5.80 -13.07 25.29
CA THR A 72 5.89 -12.94 23.83
C THR A 72 4.62 -12.30 23.32
N PHE A 73 4.65 -11.73 22.12
CA PHE A 73 3.46 -11.23 21.45
C PHE A 73 3.42 -11.76 20.03
N LYS A 74 2.42 -12.58 19.72
CA LYS A 74 2.15 -13.13 18.39
C LYS A 74 0.86 -12.52 17.84
N VAL A 75 0.89 -12.04 16.61
CA VAL A 75 -0.29 -11.59 15.85
C VAL A 75 -0.06 -11.80 14.36
N ASN A 76 -1.09 -12.28 13.65
CA ASN A 76 -1.06 -12.51 12.20
C ASN A 76 0.21 -13.25 11.73
N GLY A 77 0.50 -14.39 12.36
CA GLY A 77 1.62 -15.27 12.01
C GLY A 77 3.00 -14.83 12.52
N LYS A 78 3.20 -13.55 12.88
CA LYS A 78 4.48 -13.05 13.38
C LYS A 78 4.53 -13.00 14.90
N VAL A 79 5.71 -13.20 15.48
CA VAL A 79 5.93 -13.24 16.94
C VAL A 79 7.17 -12.44 17.33
N THR A 80 7.14 -11.78 18.49
CA THR A 80 8.33 -11.16 19.08
C THR A 80 9.28 -12.21 19.64
N PRO A 81 10.58 -11.89 19.79
CA PRO A 81 11.43 -12.60 20.75
C PRO A 81 10.82 -12.59 22.16
N LEU A 82 11.35 -13.43 23.05
CA LEU A 82 10.96 -13.47 24.46
C LEU A 82 11.39 -12.18 25.17
N ILE A 83 10.42 -11.40 25.62
CA ILE A 83 10.61 -10.06 26.20
C ILE A 83 10.78 -10.21 27.72
N LYS A 84 11.98 -9.88 28.22
CA LYS A 84 12.30 -9.87 29.65
C LYS A 84 11.54 -8.75 30.39
N PRO A 85 11.36 -8.84 31.71
CA PRO A 85 10.83 -7.73 32.52
C PRO A 85 11.58 -6.42 32.24
N LYS A 86 10.85 -5.31 32.17
CA LYS A 86 11.35 -3.96 31.84
C LYS A 86 11.97 -3.80 30.45
N ALA A 87 11.95 -4.83 29.60
CA ALA A 87 12.43 -4.78 28.23
C ALA A 87 11.30 -4.53 27.22
N GLN A 88 11.67 -4.28 25.96
CA GLN A 88 10.72 -4.11 24.87
C GLN A 88 11.20 -4.80 23.59
N ALA A 89 10.27 -5.13 22.70
CA ALA A 89 10.54 -5.61 21.36
C ALA A 89 9.63 -4.94 20.33
N THR A 90 10.12 -4.79 19.10
CA THR A 90 9.35 -4.23 17.99
C THR A 90 8.93 -5.34 17.03
N LEU A 91 7.65 -5.37 16.66
CA LEU A 91 7.09 -6.32 15.71
C LEU A 91 6.39 -5.57 14.56
N LYS A 92 6.91 -5.68 13.34
CA LYS A 92 6.28 -5.09 12.14
C LYS A 92 5.44 -6.14 11.41
N VAL A 93 4.15 -5.87 11.28
CA VAL A 93 3.18 -6.81 10.69
C VAL A 93 2.37 -6.10 9.61
N THR A 94 2.25 -6.75 8.45
CA THR A 94 1.44 -6.26 7.33
C THR A 94 0.10 -6.98 7.32
N PHE A 95 -0.98 -6.21 7.30
CA PHE A 95 -2.34 -6.71 7.22
C PHE A 95 -2.93 -6.37 5.86
N ALA A 96 -3.05 -7.38 4.99
CA ALA A 96 -3.54 -7.20 3.64
C ALA A 96 -5.07 -7.00 3.56
N LYS A 97 -5.80 -7.41 4.59
CA LYS A 97 -7.26 -7.34 4.65
C LYS A 97 -7.72 -6.79 6.00
N ALA A 98 -8.85 -6.10 5.98
CA ALA A 98 -9.57 -5.74 7.19
C ALA A 98 -10.09 -7.02 7.87
N GLY A 99 -10.27 -6.96 9.20
CA GLY A 99 -10.77 -8.09 9.96
C GLY A 99 -10.29 -8.09 11.41
N LYS A 100 -10.72 -9.09 12.17
CA LYS A 100 -10.25 -9.32 13.54
C LYS A 100 -9.12 -10.35 13.51
N PHE A 101 -7.96 -9.97 14.04
CA PHE A 101 -6.78 -10.82 14.08
C PHE A 101 -6.52 -11.26 15.52
N ALA A 102 -6.46 -12.56 15.75
CA ALA A 102 -6.12 -13.09 17.05
C ALA A 102 -4.66 -12.73 17.40
N TYR A 103 -4.45 -12.31 18.65
CA TYR A 103 -3.13 -12.20 19.25
C TYR A 103 -3.03 -13.08 20.49
N LEU A 104 -1.81 -13.49 20.82
CA LEU A 104 -1.52 -14.24 22.05
C LEU A 104 -0.05 -14.14 22.49
N SER A 105 0.23 -14.51 23.74
CA SER A 105 1.56 -14.95 24.17
C SER A 105 1.72 -16.44 23.85
N THR A 106 2.85 -16.81 23.23
CA THR A 106 3.25 -18.20 22.95
C THR A 106 3.99 -18.86 24.12
N VAL A 107 4.22 -18.16 25.23
CA VAL A 107 4.78 -18.76 26.45
C VAL A 107 3.72 -19.70 27.06
N ALA A 108 4.13 -20.92 27.39
CA ALA A 108 3.26 -21.97 27.90
C ALA A 108 2.36 -21.48 29.06
N GLY A 109 1.06 -21.77 28.96
CA GLY A 109 0.05 -21.40 29.96
C GLY A 109 -0.37 -19.92 30.01
N GLN A 110 0.38 -18.98 29.41
CA GLN A 110 0.04 -17.56 29.51
C GLN A 110 -1.22 -17.18 28.72
N ALA A 111 -1.43 -17.76 27.55
CA ALA A 111 -2.65 -17.54 26.78
C ALA A 111 -3.90 -18.05 27.51
N ALA A 112 -3.79 -19.17 28.24
CA ALA A 112 -4.89 -19.70 29.06
C ALA A 112 -5.23 -18.77 30.23
N LYS A 113 -4.22 -18.07 30.78
CA LYS A 113 -4.37 -17.07 31.85
C LYS A 113 -4.84 -15.68 31.38
N GLY A 114 -5.13 -15.50 30.10
CA GLY A 114 -5.70 -14.25 29.57
C GLY A 114 -4.81 -13.45 28.62
N MET A 115 -3.58 -13.89 28.34
CA MET A 115 -2.70 -13.24 27.35
C MET A 115 -3.08 -13.60 25.91
N LYS A 116 -4.36 -13.41 25.56
CA LYS A 116 -4.92 -13.61 24.23
C LYS A 116 -6.07 -12.64 24.00
N GLY A 117 -6.37 -12.38 22.74
CA GLY A 117 -7.49 -11.54 22.36
C GLY A 117 -7.52 -11.26 20.88
N THR A 118 -8.27 -10.24 20.48
CA THR A 118 -8.38 -9.83 19.06
C THR A 118 -7.96 -8.39 18.88
N PHE A 119 -7.16 -8.13 17.86
CA PHE A 119 -6.85 -6.80 17.37
C PHE A 119 -7.62 -6.56 16.07
N ALA A 120 -8.33 -5.43 15.96
CA ALA A 120 -9.14 -5.16 14.79
C ALA A 120 -8.35 -4.34 13.76
N ILE A 121 -8.26 -4.87 12.55
CA ILE A 121 -7.82 -4.12 11.40
C ILE A 121 -9.07 -3.57 10.71
N THR A 122 -9.22 -2.26 10.74
CA THR A 122 -10.31 -1.61 10.03
C THR A 122 -9.96 -1.57 8.56
N ALA A 123 -10.98 -1.57 7.71
CA ALA A 123 -10.82 -1.12 6.34
C ALA A 123 -10.07 0.23 6.36
N PRO A 124 -9.33 0.59 5.28
CA PRO A 124 -8.93 1.97 5.13
C PRO A 124 -10.20 2.79 5.34
N ALA A 125 -10.14 3.83 6.17
CA ALA A 125 -11.32 4.63 6.46
C ALA A 125 -12.01 4.93 5.13
N SER A 126 -13.19 4.32 4.88
CA SER A 126 -14.10 4.83 3.88
C SER A 126 -14.26 6.26 4.31
N SER A 127 -13.73 7.18 3.53
CA SER A 127 -13.38 8.50 3.99
C SER A 127 -14.63 9.35 4.19
N GLY A 128 -15.59 8.92 5.03
CA GLY A 128 -16.96 9.43 5.05
C GLY A 128 -17.66 9.43 3.68
N GLY A 129 -17.07 8.76 2.68
CA GLY A 129 -17.42 8.93 1.27
C GLY A 129 -18.63 8.09 0.88
N SER A 130 -19.63 8.71 0.28
CA SER A 130 -20.79 8.03 -0.31
C SER A 130 -20.43 7.54 -1.71
N VAL A 131 -20.53 6.23 -1.94
CA VAL A 131 -20.33 5.60 -3.26
C VAL A 131 -21.30 6.19 -4.29
N THR A 132 -22.56 6.42 -3.89
CA THR A 132 -23.58 7.03 -4.76
C THR A 132 -23.22 8.45 -5.15
N ALA A 133 -22.81 9.30 -4.19
CA ALA A 133 -22.35 10.65 -4.49
C ALA A 133 -21.06 10.65 -5.31
N GLY A 134 -20.17 9.68 -5.05
CA GLY A 134 -18.91 9.51 -5.76
C GLY A 134 -19.09 9.19 -7.24
N LYS A 135 -20.11 8.38 -7.57
CA LYS A 135 -20.50 8.13 -8.96
C LYS A 135 -20.92 9.42 -9.67
N VAL A 136 -21.64 10.32 -8.98
CA VAL A 136 -22.03 11.62 -9.54
C VAL A 136 -20.80 12.48 -9.81
N VAL A 137 -19.86 12.56 -8.84
CA VAL A 137 -18.60 13.29 -9.03
C VAL A 137 -17.79 12.71 -10.18
N TRP A 138 -17.66 11.38 -10.27
CA TRP A 138 -16.97 10.71 -11.37
C TRP A 138 -17.48 11.15 -12.75
N THR A 139 -18.81 11.16 -12.92
CA THR A 139 -19.45 11.56 -14.18
C THR A 139 -19.28 13.05 -14.44
N ASN A 140 -19.60 13.90 -13.47
CA ASN A 140 -19.62 15.36 -13.64
C ASN A 140 -18.22 15.96 -13.82
N THR A 141 -17.20 15.35 -13.23
CA THR A 141 -15.81 15.77 -13.36
C THR A 141 -15.12 15.14 -14.59
N GLY A 142 -15.82 14.27 -15.33
CA GLY A 142 -15.30 13.67 -16.56
C GLY A 142 -14.16 12.67 -16.32
N CYS A 143 -14.09 12.04 -15.14
CA CYS A 143 -13.00 11.11 -14.80
C CYS A 143 -12.91 9.94 -15.80
N GLY A 144 -14.05 9.52 -16.34
CA GLY A 144 -14.15 8.46 -17.35
C GLY A 144 -13.56 8.80 -18.72
N ALA A 145 -13.35 10.07 -19.05
CA ALA A 145 -12.70 10.47 -20.30
C ALA A 145 -11.22 10.03 -20.33
N CYS A 146 -10.58 10.00 -19.16
CA CYS A 146 -9.19 9.60 -19.03
C CYS A 146 -9.02 8.15 -18.57
N HIS A 147 -9.92 7.63 -17.74
CA HIS A 147 -9.74 6.33 -17.07
C HIS A 147 -10.74 5.26 -17.51
N THR A 148 -10.22 4.05 -17.74
CA THR A 148 -11.04 2.85 -17.92
C THR A 148 -11.50 2.33 -16.56
N MET A 149 -12.81 2.09 -16.44
CA MET A 149 -13.43 1.45 -15.27
C MET A 149 -14.80 0.88 -15.67
N LYS A 150 -14.89 -0.46 -15.74
CA LYS A 150 -16.07 -1.18 -16.26
C LYS A 150 -17.35 -0.85 -15.49
N ALA A 151 -17.26 -0.71 -14.17
CA ALA A 151 -18.41 -0.36 -13.33
C ALA A 151 -19.02 1.02 -13.66
N ALA A 152 -18.22 1.93 -14.20
CA ALA A 152 -18.68 3.25 -14.65
C ALA A 152 -19.00 3.29 -16.15
N GLY A 153 -18.82 2.18 -16.89
CA GLY A 153 -18.95 2.16 -18.34
C GLY A 153 -17.92 3.01 -19.09
N SER A 154 -16.78 3.35 -18.44
CA SER A 154 -15.77 4.22 -19.04
C SER A 154 -14.62 3.43 -19.67
N THR A 155 -14.10 3.94 -20.78
CA THR A 155 -13.06 3.31 -21.61
C THR A 155 -11.85 4.22 -21.87
N GLY A 156 -11.73 5.34 -21.15
CA GLY A 156 -10.60 6.26 -21.30
C GLY A 156 -9.24 5.58 -21.11
N ALA A 157 -8.26 5.97 -21.92
CA ALA A 157 -6.93 5.34 -21.94
C ALA A 157 -5.76 6.32 -21.70
N ILE A 158 -6.06 7.59 -21.41
CA ILE A 158 -5.04 8.60 -21.05
C ILE A 158 -4.43 8.26 -19.68
N GLY A 159 -5.30 7.92 -18.73
CA GLY A 159 -4.93 7.41 -17.42
C GLY A 159 -4.92 5.87 -17.39
N PRO A 160 -4.37 5.27 -16.31
CA PRO A 160 -4.39 3.82 -16.14
C PRO A 160 -5.81 3.26 -16.08
N ASN A 161 -5.96 2.02 -16.54
CA ASN A 161 -7.14 1.19 -16.28
C ASN A 161 -7.24 0.86 -14.78
N LEU A 162 -8.33 1.31 -14.15
CA LEU A 162 -8.52 1.21 -12.71
C LEU A 162 -8.97 -0.19 -12.27
N ASP A 163 -9.65 -0.95 -13.14
CA ASP A 163 -10.03 -2.35 -12.89
C ASP A 163 -8.78 -3.25 -12.76
N LEU A 164 -7.72 -2.93 -13.51
CA LEU A 164 -6.46 -3.67 -13.46
C LEU A 164 -5.53 -3.18 -12.34
N LYS A 165 -5.45 -1.86 -12.12
CA LYS A 165 -4.53 -1.30 -11.14
C LYS A 165 -5.02 -1.43 -9.70
N LYS A 166 -6.33 -1.47 -9.47
CA LYS A 166 -6.98 -1.64 -8.17
C LYS A 166 -6.27 -0.82 -7.07
N PRO A 167 -6.12 0.51 -7.25
CA PRO A 167 -5.35 1.35 -6.33
C PRO A 167 -5.99 1.40 -4.95
N THR A 168 -5.17 1.54 -3.90
CA THR A 168 -5.68 1.68 -2.53
C THR A 168 -6.46 2.99 -2.37
N LEU A 169 -7.44 3.01 -1.47
CA LEU A 169 -8.25 4.21 -1.22
C LEU A 169 -7.42 5.46 -0.90
N SER A 170 -6.37 5.31 -0.08
CA SER A 170 -5.46 6.42 0.25
C SER A 170 -4.72 6.94 -0.98
N LEU A 171 -4.34 6.07 -1.92
CA LEU A 171 -3.69 6.48 -3.15
C LEU A 171 -4.68 7.20 -4.08
N ILE A 172 -5.93 6.75 -4.13
CA ILE A 172 -6.97 7.43 -4.92
C ILE A 172 -7.20 8.85 -4.37
N VAL A 173 -7.38 8.99 -3.06
CA VAL A 173 -7.56 10.31 -2.42
C VAL A 173 -6.37 11.22 -2.71
N ASP A 174 -5.15 10.73 -2.59
CA ASP A 174 -3.94 11.51 -2.90
C ASP A 174 -3.91 11.96 -4.36
N ARG A 175 -4.19 11.06 -5.31
CA ARG A 175 -4.15 11.36 -6.75
C ARG A 175 -5.24 12.33 -7.16
N VAL A 176 -6.45 12.20 -6.62
CA VAL A 176 -7.54 13.15 -6.90
C VAL A 176 -7.20 14.51 -6.28
N THR A 177 -6.69 14.55 -5.05
CA THR A 177 -6.35 15.80 -4.36
C THR A 177 -5.19 16.55 -5.06
N ASN A 178 -4.11 15.83 -5.34
CA ASN A 178 -2.81 16.42 -5.70
C ASN A 178 -2.40 16.21 -7.15
N GLY A 179 -3.12 15.38 -7.92
CA GLY A 179 -2.75 15.02 -9.28
C GLY A 179 -1.49 14.13 -9.33
N LYS A 180 -1.10 13.76 -10.56
CA LYS A 180 0.22 13.19 -10.89
C LYS A 180 0.41 13.14 -12.41
N GLY A 181 1.52 13.70 -12.90
CA GLY A 181 1.81 13.72 -14.34
C GLY A 181 0.70 14.44 -15.09
N SER A 182 0.13 13.81 -16.12
CA SER A 182 -0.99 14.36 -16.89
C SER A 182 -2.33 14.39 -16.15
N MET A 183 -2.43 13.74 -14.98
CA MET A 183 -3.65 13.82 -14.16
C MET A 183 -3.62 15.13 -13.34
N PRO A 184 -4.56 16.08 -13.58
CA PRO A 184 -4.60 17.34 -12.84
C PRO A 184 -4.97 17.14 -11.38
N ALA A 185 -4.64 18.13 -10.55
CA ALA A 185 -5.06 18.19 -9.15
C ALA A 185 -6.48 18.76 -9.05
N TYR A 186 -7.37 18.09 -8.30
CA TYR A 186 -8.77 18.51 -8.16
C TYR A 186 -9.07 19.24 -6.85
N LYS A 187 -8.10 19.41 -5.94
CA LYS A 187 -8.32 20.12 -4.66
C LYS A 187 -8.83 21.56 -4.77
N SER A 188 -8.64 22.20 -5.92
CA SER A 188 -9.14 23.55 -6.19
C SER A 188 -10.52 23.55 -6.86
N GLN A 189 -11.03 22.40 -7.27
CA GLN A 189 -12.32 22.24 -7.99
C GLN A 189 -13.34 21.43 -7.21
N LEU A 190 -12.88 20.49 -6.37
CA LEU A 190 -13.70 19.60 -5.57
C LEU A 190 -13.47 19.87 -4.08
N SER A 191 -14.56 19.86 -3.31
CA SER A 191 -14.47 19.85 -1.85
C SER A 191 -13.81 18.57 -1.35
N SER A 192 -13.25 18.61 -0.13
CA SER A 192 -12.72 17.42 0.54
C SER A 192 -13.74 16.28 0.57
N LYS A 193 -15.04 16.59 0.75
CA LYS A 193 -16.11 15.59 0.75
C LYS A 193 -16.32 14.96 -0.63
N GLN A 194 -16.32 15.74 -1.71
CA GLN A 194 -16.46 15.21 -3.07
C GLN A 194 -15.26 14.33 -3.46
N ILE A 195 -14.05 14.73 -3.07
CA ILE A 195 -12.83 13.94 -3.27
C ILE A 195 -12.96 12.59 -2.56
N GLN A 196 -13.46 12.60 -1.33
CA GLN A 196 -13.70 11.40 -0.55
C GLN A 196 -14.79 10.51 -1.18
N ASP A 197 -15.89 11.11 -1.64
CA ASP A 197 -16.99 10.42 -2.30
C ASP A 197 -16.51 9.70 -3.57
N VAL A 198 -15.83 10.42 -4.49
CA VAL A 198 -15.31 9.80 -5.74
C VAL A 198 -14.25 8.74 -5.47
N SER A 199 -13.41 8.96 -4.46
CA SER A 199 -12.40 7.97 -4.07
C SER A 199 -13.03 6.69 -3.54
N ALA A 200 -14.09 6.80 -2.73
CA ALA A 200 -14.85 5.66 -2.24
C ALA A 200 -15.53 4.90 -3.39
N TYR A 201 -16.13 5.62 -4.35
CA TYR A 201 -16.73 5.01 -5.53
C TYR A 201 -15.73 4.21 -6.37
N VAL A 202 -14.57 4.79 -6.68
CA VAL A 202 -13.52 4.11 -7.46
C VAL A 202 -13.00 2.87 -6.73
N TYR A 203 -12.74 2.99 -5.42
CA TYR A 203 -12.26 1.87 -4.62
C TYR A 203 -13.27 0.71 -4.59
N ALA A 204 -14.54 1.01 -4.26
CA ALA A 204 -15.60 0.01 -4.19
C ALA A 204 -15.93 -0.62 -5.55
N SER A 205 -15.71 0.10 -6.65
CA SER A 205 -15.96 -0.39 -8.01
C SER A 205 -14.87 -1.32 -8.54
N THR A 206 -13.71 -1.35 -7.88
CA THR A 206 -12.51 -2.05 -8.38
C THR A 206 -11.99 -3.10 -7.40
N HIS A 207 -12.62 -3.36 -6.25
CA HIS A 207 -12.20 -4.35 -5.25
C HIS A 207 -13.32 -5.32 -4.93
#